data_AF-A0ABD5QLB5-F1
#
_entry.id   AF-A0ABD5QLB5-F1
#
_cell.length_a   1.000
_cell.length_b   1.000
_cell.length_c   1.000
_cell.angle_alpha   90.00
_cell.angle_beta   90.00
_cell.angle_gamma   90.00
#
_symmetry.space_group_name_H-M   'P 1'
#
loop_
_entity.id
_entity.type
_entity.pdbx_description
1 polymer ?
#
loop_
_entity_poly.entity_id
_entity_poly.type
_entity_poly.pdbx_seq_one_letter_code
_entity_poly.pdbx_strand_id
1 'polypeptide(L)'
;MEQITVKVPGDTYESLEEYTESEHDGNRSEAIRELLARGLEYDDLENERDRLERQLAATNQRVDQHQELVEYVQEERDLQQHREERRDAPLWTRAKWYVFGRDHNNNEKSEA
;
A
#
# COMPACT_ATOMS: atom_id res chain seq x y z
N MET A 1 -31.70 31.31 6.42
CA MET A 1 -30.80 30.95 5.30
C MET A 1 -30.64 32.17 4.41
N GLU A 2 -29.41 32.41 3.97
CA GLU A 2 -29.11 33.45 2.99
C GLU A 2 -29.58 33.00 1.60
N GLN A 3 -30.19 33.90 0.83
CA GLN A 3 -30.61 33.61 -0.53
C GLN A 3 -29.47 33.92 -1.49
N ILE A 4 -29.13 32.95 -2.33
CA ILE A 4 -28.09 33.06 -3.34
C ILE A 4 -28.71 32.83 -4.71
N THR A 5 -28.33 33.67 -5.67
CA THR A 5 -28.72 33.52 -7.07
C THR A 5 -27.53 32.94 -7.84
N VAL A 6 -27.73 31.79 -8.48
CA VAL A 6 -26.70 31.10 -9.26
C VAL A 6 -27.16 31.03 -10.71
N LYS A 7 -26.23 31.18 -11.65
CA LYS A 7 -26.49 30.93 -13.07
C LYS A 7 -26.09 29.49 -13.38
N VAL A 8 -27.02 28.73 -13.93
CA VAL A 8 -26.82 27.32 -14.28
C VAL A 8 -26.88 27.21 -15.82
N PRO A 9 -25.95 26.46 -16.45
CA PRO A 9 -26.03 26.17 -17.89
C PRO A 9 -27.37 25.51 -18.26
N GLY A 10 -27.86 25.75 -19.48
CA GLY A 10 -29.16 25.23 -19.94
C GLY A 10 -29.27 23.71 -19.79
N ASP A 11 -28.26 22.98 -20.26
CA ASP A 11 -28.22 21.52 -20.19
C ASP A 11 -28.28 21.01 -18.74
N THR A 12 -27.58 21.67 -17.83
CA THR A 12 -27.61 21.32 -16.40
C THR A 12 -28.95 21.67 -15.75
N TYR A 13 -29.62 22.72 -16.23
CA TYR A 13 -30.94 23.10 -15.77
C TYR A 13 -32.00 22.06 -16.17
N GLU A 14 -31.93 21.54 -17.40
CA GLU A 14 -32.83 20.47 -17.86
C GLU A 14 -32.69 19.21 -17.02
N SER A 15 -31.45 18.76 -16.77
CA SER A 15 -31.20 17.61 -15.88
C SER A 15 -31.64 17.86 -14.45
N LEU A 16 -31.48 19.10 -13.95
CA LEU A 16 -31.96 19.48 -12.63
C LEU A 16 -33.48 19.39 -12.57
N GLU A 17 -34.19 19.89 -13.58
CA GLU A 17 -35.65 19.88 -13.63
C GLU A 17 -36.20 18.45 -13.62
N GLU A 18 -35.65 17.55 -14.44
CA GLU A 18 -35.98 16.13 -14.44
C GLU A 18 -35.76 15.49 -13.06
N TYR A 19 -34.59 15.71 -12.45
CA TYR A 19 -34.27 15.21 -11.11
C TYR A 19 -35.21 15.77 -10.02
N THR A 20 -35.59 17.04 -10.15
CA THR A 20 -36.47 17.70 -9.18
C THR A 20 -37.89 17.13 -9.25
N GLU A 21 -38.38 16.86 -10.45
CA GLU A 21 -39.70 16.27 -10.67
C GLU A 21 -39.78 14.82 -10.16
N SER A 22 -38.69 14.06 -10.25
CA SER A 22 -38.65 12.66 -9.80
C SER A 22 -38.49 12.49 -8.29
N GLU A 23 -37.67 13.31 -7.64
CA GLU A 23 -37.23 13.08 -6.25
C GLU A 23 -37.76 14.12 -5.24
N HIS A 24 -38.20 15.30 -5.69
CA HIS A 24 -38.49 16.44 -4.80
C HIS A 24 -39.80 17.18 -5.06
N ASP A 25 -40.78 16.53 -5.70
CA ASP A 25 -42.09 17.12 -6.02
C ASP A 25 -41.99 18.50 -6.71
N GLY A 26 -40.94 18.72 -7.51
CA GLY A 26 -40.70 19.98 -8.22
C GLY A 26 -40.06 21.10 -7.37
N ASN A 27 -39.70 20.86 -6.11
CA ASN A 27 -38.98 21.84 -5.30
C ASN A 27 -37.47 21.90 -5.63
N ARG A 28 -37.13 22.79 -6.56
CA ARG A 28 -35.74 22.96 -7.05
C ARG A 28 -34.75 23.37 -5.96
N SER A 29 -35.20 24.12 -4.96
CA SER A 29 -34.31 24.57 -3.88
C SER A 29 -33.94 23.42 -2.95
N GLU A 30 -34.85 22.47 -2.74
CA GLU A 30 -34.58 21.24 -1.99
C GLU A 30 -33.56 20.38 -2.74
N ALA A 31 -33.82 20.13 -4.03
CA ALA A 31 -32.94 19.35 -4.89
C ALA A 31 -31.52 19.90 -4.95
N ILE A 32 -31.36 21.22 -5.14
CA ILE A 32 -30.04 21.87 -5.16
C ILE A 32 -29.34 21.69 -3.81
N ARG A 33 -30.03 21.85 -2.68
CA ARG A 33 -29.41 21.67 -1.36
C ARG A 33 -28.93 20.24 -1.14
N GLU A 34 -29.74 19.26 -1.55
CA GLU A 34 -29.34 17.86 -1.43
C GLU A 34 -28.14 17.54 -2.33
N LEU A 35 -28.17 17.96 -3.60
CA LEU A 35 -27.05 17.75 -4.52
C LEU A 35 -25.76 18.42 -4.02
N LEU A 36 -25.86 19.61 -3.44
CA LEU A 36 -24.73 20.26 -2.79
C LEU A 36 -24.23 19.49 -1.56
N ALA A 37 -25.15 19.00 -0.71
CA ALA A 37 -24.77 18.20 0.46
C ALA A 37 -24.06 16.91 0.05
N ARG A 38 -24.59 16.20 -0.97
CA ARG A 38 -23.96 15.00 -1.54
C ARG A 38 -22.60 15.31 -2.19
N GLY A 39 -22.49 16.44 -2.89
CA GLY A 39 -21.22 16.89 -3.48
C GLY A 39 -20.15 17.13 -2.41
N LEU A 40 -20.51 17.81 -1.32
CA LEU A 40 -19.60 18.03 -0.19
C LEU A 40 -19.20 16.70 0.49
N GLU A 41 -20.14 15.78 0.66
CA GLU A 41 -19.84 14.44 1.18
C GLU A 41 -18.89 13.67 0.25
N TYR A 42 -19.07 13.79 -1.07
CA TYR A 42 -18.19 13.17 -2.04
C TYR A 42 -16.77 13.73 -1.96
N ASP A 43 -16.61 15.06 -1.87
CA ASP A 43 -15.32 15.71 -1.69
C ASP A 43 -14.63 15.25 -0.39
N ASP A 44 -15.38 15.12 0.71
CA ASP A 44 -14.87 14.62 1.98
C ASP A 44 -14.40 13.14 1.87
N LEU A 45 -15.18 12.30 1.18
CA LEU A 45 -14.83 10.90 0.94
C LEU A 45 -13.60 10.76 0.04
N GLU A 46 -13.47 11.59 -1.00
CA GLU A 46 -12.30 11.62 -1.88
C GLU A 46 -11.04 12.02 -1.09
N ASN A 47 -11.14 13.05 -0.24
CA ASN A 47 -10.04 13.47 0.62
C ASN A 47 -9.60 12.38 1.60
N GLU A 48 -10.54 11.65 2.22
CA GLU A 48 -10.20 10.56 3.14
C GLU A 48 -9.61 9.36 2.39
N ARG A 49 -10.13 9.03 1.19
CA ARG A 49 -9.56 8.00 0.32
C ARG A 49 -8.11 8.32 -0.03
N ASP A 50 -7.83 9.55 -0.44
CA ASP A 50 -6.47 10.00 -0.74
C ASP A 50 -5.55 9.94 0.49
N ARG A 51 -6.07 10.29 1.66
CA ARG A 51 -5.33 10.18 2.92
C ARG A 51 -4.99 8.72 3.24
N LEU A 52 -5.95 7.81 3.08
CA LEU A 52 -5.75 6.37 3.32
C LEU A 52 -4.75 5.76 2.34
N GLU A 53 -4.79 6.15 1.07
CA GLU A 53 -3.81 5.70 0.07
C GLU A 53 -2.39 6.12 0.43
N ARG A 54 -2.20 7.36 0.90
CA ARG A 54 -0.89 7.83 1.39
C ARG A 54 -0.43 7.05 2.62
N GLN A 55 -1.33 6.72 3.54
CA GLN A 55 -1.01 5.92 4.73
C GLN A 55 -0.63 4.48 4.36
N LEU A 56 -1.33 3.88 3.41
CA LEU A 56 -1.04 2.54 2.89
C LEU A 56 0.34 2.52 2.23
N ALA A 57 0.64 3.48 1.36
CA ALA A 57 1.94 3.60 0.70
C ALA A 57 3.08 3.75 1.73
N ALA A 58 2.91 4.62 2.73
CA ALA A 58 3.91 4.80 3.78
C ALA A 58 4.08 3.55 4.65
N THR A 59 3.01 2.79 4.90
CA THR A 59 3.07 1.55 5.67
C THR A 59 3.76 0.44 4.90
N ASN A 60 3.45 0.27 3.62
CA ASN A 60 4.13 -0.70 2.76
C ASN A 60 5.63 -0.41 2.68
N GLN A 61 6.01 0.86 2.51
CA GLN A 61 7.42 1.26 2.52
C GLN A 61 8.12 0.87 3.83
N ARG A 62 7.45 1.00 4.98
CA ARG A 62 8.00 0.57 6.28
C ARG A 62 8.14 -0.94 6.36
N VAL A 63 7.15 -1.68 5.86
CA VAL A 63 7.19 -3.15 5.81
C VAL A 63 8.37 -3.62 4.95
N ASP A 64 8.57 -3.02 3.79
CA ASP A 64 9.68 -3.34 2.89
C ASP A 64 11.03 -3.08 3.58
N GLN A 65 11.19 -1.93 4.24
CA GLN A 65 12.40 -1.61 5.02
C GLN A 65 12.63 -2.61 6.16
N HIS A 66 11.57 -3.01 6.86
CA HIS A 66 11.68 -4.01 7.92
C HIS A 66 12.05 -5.38 7.37
N GLN A 67 11.53 -5.76 6.20
CA GLN A 67 11.86 -7.01 5.55
C GLN A 67 13.35 -7.05 5.16
N GLU A 68 13.87 -5.96 4.60
CA GLU A 68 15.29 -5.83 4.25
C GLU A 68 16.18 -5.95 5.51
N LEU A 69 15.79 -5.32 6.62
CA LEU A 69 16.52 -5.45 7.89
C LEU A 69 16.50 -6.89 8.43
N VAL A 70 15.36 -7.58 8.32
CA VAL A 70 15.24 -8.98 8.75
C VAL A 70 16.13 -9.87 7.90
N GLU A 71 16.14 -9.67 6.57
CA GLU A 71 17.00 -10.41 5.65
C GLU A 71 18.48 -10.19 5.97
N TYR A 72 18.90 -8.94 6.18
CA TYR A 72 20.27 -8.61 6.57
C TYR A 72 20.68 -9.30 7.88
N VAL A 73 19.81 -9.28 8.90
CA VAL A 73 20.09 -9.94 10.19
C VAL A 73 20.17 -11.46 10.04
N GLN A 74 19.36 -12.05 9.17
CA GLN A 74 19.43 -13.48 8.87
C GLN A 74 20.74 -13.85 8.18
N GLU A 75 21.15 -13.08 7.17
CA GLU A 75 22.44 -13.28 6.48
C GLU A 75 23.61 -13.17 7.47
N GLU A 76 23.60 -12.17 8.34
CA GLU A 76 24.65 -11.99 9.34
C GLU A 76 24.71 -13.16 10.34
N ARG A 77 23.54 -13.67 10.76
CA ARG A 77 23.44 -14.83 11.64
C ARG A 77 24.01 -16.08 10.98
N ASP A 78 23.68 -16.33 9.71
CA ASP A 78 24.18 -17.49 8.97
C ASP A 78 25.70 -17.42 8.78
N LEU A 79 26.23 -16.22 8.49
CA LEU A 79 27.67 -15.99 8.42
C LEU A 79 28.36 -16.23 9.77
N GLN A 80 27.75 -15.80 10.88
CA GLN A 80 28.27 -16.05 12.22
C GLN A 80 28.26 -17.55 12.54
N GLN A 81 27.17 -18.25 12.27
CA GLN A 81 27.06 -19.69 12.47
C GLN A 81 28.13 -20.43 11.68
N HIS A 82 28.34 -20.08 10.41
CA HIS A 82 29.42 -20.67 9.60
C HIS A 82 30.82 -20.35 10.12
N ARG A 83 31.05 -19.20 10.76
CA ARG A 83 32.33 -18.87 11.41
C ARG A 83 32.53 -19.68 12.69
N GLU A 84 31.49 -19.86 13.50
CA GLU A 84 31.52 -20.69 14.69
C GLU A 84 31.80 -22.15 14.34
N GLU A 85 31.12 -22.70 13.33
CA GLU A 85 31.40 -24.04 12.80
C GLU A 85 32.87 -24.22 12.38
N ARG A 86 33.49 -23.19 11.78
CA ARG A 86 34.92 -23.21 11.43
C ARG A 86 35.81 -23.17 12.68
N ARG A 87 35.41 -22.40 13.70
CA ARG A 87 36.16 -22.25 14.95
C ARG A 87 36.04 -23.45 15.88
N ASP A 88 34.94 -24.20 15.78
CA ASP A 88 34.70 -25.38 16.60
C ASP A 88 35.04 -26.69 15.86
N ALA A 89 35.36 -26.61 14.56
CA ALA A 89 35.83 -27.75 13.78
C ALA A 89 37.11 -28.39 14.38
N PRO A 90 37.13 -29.70 14.60
CA PRO A 90 38.33 -30.44 15.01
C PRO A 90 39.51 -30.21 14.05
N LEU A 91 40.74 -30.25 14.59
CA LEU A 91 41.98 -29.99 13.82
C LEU A 91 42.12 -30.85 12.56
N TRP A 92 41.66 -32.10 12.59
CA TRP A 92 41.70 -33.01 11.44
C TRP A 92 40.75 -32.55 10.31
N THR A 93 39.57 -32.00 10.66
CA THR A 93 38.61 -31.46 9.70
C THR A 93 39.17 -30.22 9.01
N ARG A 94 39.89 -29.37 9.75
CA ARG A 94 40.60 -28.20 9.18
C ARG A 94 41.72 -28.59 8.23
N ALA A 95 42.53 -29.58 8.61
CA ALA A 95 43.56 -30.13 7.74
C ALA A 95 42.96 -30.74 6.46
N LYS A 96 41.83 -31.45 6.57
CA LYS A 96 41.09 -31.98 5.42
C LYS A 96 40.62 -30.86 4.49
N TRP A 97 40.08 -29.76 5.02
CA TRP A 97 39.67 -28.61 4.20
C TRP A 97 40.83 -27.92 3.48
N TYR A 98 42.02 -27.85 4.10
CA TYR A 98 43.21 -27.28 3.45
C TYR A 98 43.72 -28.13 2.28
N VAL A 99 43.63 -29.45 2.38
CA VAL A 99 44.16 -30.39 1.36
C VAL A 99 43.19 -30.63 0.22
N PHE A 100 41.89 -30.78 0.50
CA PHE A 100 40.90 -31.17 -0.52
C PHE A 100 40.06 -30.00 -1.05
N GLY A 101 40.16 -28.81 -0.46
CA GLY A 101 39.15 -27.77 -0.64
C GLY A 101 37.81 -28.17 -0.02
N ARG A 102 36.94 -27.20 0.29
CA ARG A 102 35.58 -27.48 0.75
C ARG A 102 34.71 -27.67 -0.49
N ASP A 103 34.16 -28.86 -0.72
CA ASP A 103 33.16 -29.09 -1.77
C ASP A 103 32.01 -28.08 -1.58
N HIS A 104 31.88 -27.12 -2.49
CA HIS A 104 30.73 -26.21 -2.58
C HIS A 104 29.65 -26.82 -3.50
N ASN A 105 29.43 -28.14 -3.42
CA ASN A 105 28.43 -28.83 -4.22
C ASN A 105 27.33 -29.37 -3.31
N ASN A 106 26.37 -28.52 -2.99
CA ASN A 106 25.00 -28.94 -2.64
C ASN A 106 24.06 -27.73 -2.56
N ASN A 107 23.80 -27.05 -3.70
CA ASN A 107 22.52 -26.37 -3.90
C ASN A 107 22.19 -26.10 -5.39
N GLU A 108 22.22 -27.14 -6.24
CA GLU A 108 21.70 -27.07 -7.63
C GLU A 108 20.77 -28.26 -7.95
N LYS A 109 19.89 -28.63 -7.00
CA LYS A 109 18.79 -29.57 -7.28
C LYS A 109 17.48 -29.04 -6.72
N SER A 110 16.97 -27.99 -7.35
CA SER A 110 15.57 -27.58 -7.26
C SER A 110 15.20 -26.86 -8.55
N GLU A 111 15.18 -27.58 -9.68
CA GLU A 111 14.36 -27.23 -10.85
C GLU A 111 14.36 -28.42 -11.83
N ALA A 112 13.32 -29.25 -11.71
CA ALA A 112 12.77 -30.10 -12.77
C ALA A 112 11.30 -30.41 -12.40
#